data_AF-A0A2S4L345-F1
#
_entry.id   AF-A0A2S4L345-F1
#
_cell.length_a   1.000
_cell.length_b   1.000
_cell.length_c   1.000
_cell.angle_alpha   90.00
_cell.angle_beta   90.00
_cell.angle_gamma   90.00
#
_symmetry.space_group_name_H-M   'P 1'
#
loop_
_entity.id
_entity.type
_entity.pdbx_description
1 polymer ?
#
loop_
_entity_poly.entity_id
_entity_poly.type
_entity_poly.pdbx_seq_one_letter_code
_entity_poly.pdbx_strand_id
1 'polypeptide(L)'
;MFPPTRPSAGLWGVHSCWRPRETQGRYVFCHNDLGQHNVIVDPDTLKVKAVIDWASGGFWPEWFERSFWERAGPSVALDGEEDDVERCREWVLSNCDEVVMKHLRVWKKHVGQWHQST
;
A
#
# COMPACT_ATOMS: atom_id res chain seq x y z
N MET A 1 -8.79 -2.62 2.30
CA MET A 1 -7.35 -2.69 2.01
C MET A 1 -6.90 -1.33 1.49
N PHE A 2 -5.72 -0.86 1.89
CA PHE A 2 -5.08 0.29 1.23
C PHE A 2 -4.30 -0.28 0.05
N PRO A 3 -4.62 0.11 -1.20
CA PRO A 3 -3.95 -0.44 -2.37
C PRO A 3 -2.49 0.04 -2.34
N PRO A 4 -1.54 -0.75 -2.87
CA PRO A 4 -0.16 -0.33 -2.85
C PRO A 4 -0.02 1.00 -3.60
N THR A 5 0.91 1.83 -3.13
CA THR A 5 1.17 3.14 -3.70
C THR A 5 1.63 3.03 -5.16
N ARG A 6 2.38 1.97 -5.49
CA ARG A 6 2.91 1.69 -6.84
C ARG A 6 1.83 1.59 -7.94
N PRO A 7 0.78 0.74 -7.84
CA PRO A 7 -0.37 0.74 -8.77
C PRO A 7 -1.22 2.01 -8.75
N SER A 8 -1.06 2.87 -7.75
CA SER A 8 -1.94 4.01 -7.50
C SER A 8 -1.51 5.34 -8.09
N ALA A 9 -0.21 5.54 -8.33
CA ALA A 9 0.51 6.78 -8.68
C ALA A 9 -0.36 8.04 -8.95
N GLY A 10 -1.03 8.56 -7.91
CA GLY A 10 -1.80 9.82 -7.96
C GLY A 10 -3.23 9.74 -8.51
N LEU A 11 -3.78 8.56 -8.78
CA LEU A 11 -5.09 8.38 -9.43
C LEU A 11 -6.23 7.98 -8.47
N TRP A 12 -5.94 7.56 -7.24
CA TRP A 12 -6.98 7.20 -6.27
C TRP A 12 -7.51 8.40 -5.50
N GLY A 13 -8.81 8.36 -5.18
CA GLY A 13 -9.42 9.37 -4.32
C GLY A 13 -8.74 9.40 -2.94
N VAL A 14 -8.46 10.59 -2.42
CA VAL A 14 -7.80 10.85 -1.11
C VAL A 14 -8.55 10.20 0.09
N HIS A 15 -9.73 9.65 -0.15
CA HIS A 15 -10.61 9.03 0.85
C HIS A 15 -11.20 7.70 0.39
N SER A 16 -10.52 6.94 -0.47
CA SER A 16 -10.98 5.60 -0.83
C SER A 16 -10.16 4.49 -0.18
N CYS A 17 -10.86 3.40 0.16
CA CYS A 17 -10.27 2.11 0.46
C CYS A 17 -10.81 1.09 -0.54
N TRP A 18 -10.14 -0.05 -0.69
CA TRP A 18 -10.53 -1.07 -1.66
C TRP A 18 -11.06 -2.29 -0.95
N ARG A 19 -12.23 -2.76 -1.38
CA ARG A 19 -12.88 -3.95 -0.86
C ARG A 19 -12.76 -5.06 -1.91
N PRO A 20 -12.09 -6.18 -1.59
CA PRO A 20 -12.06 -7.34 -2.46
C PRO A 20 -13.47 -7.84 -2.76
N ARG A 21 -13.73 -8.20 -4.02
CA ARG A 21 -14.88 -9.00 -4.39
C ARG A 21 -14.66 -10.44 -3.92
N GLU A 22 -15.72 -11.21 -3.84
CA GLU A 22 -15.61 -12.65 -3.59
C GLU A 22 -14.99 -13.33 -4.83
N THR A 23 -13.67 -13.40 -4.86
CA THR A 23 -12.90 -14.04 -5.93
C THR A 23 -12.09 -15.20 -5.36
N GLN A 24 -12.07 -16.32 -6.10
CA GLN A 24 -11.26 -17.47 -5.75
C GLN A 24 -9.85 -17.30 -6.30
N GLY A 25 -8.83 -17.62 -5.50
CA GLY A 25 -7.44 -17.50 -5.91
C GLY A 25 -6.46 -17.90 -4.82
N ARG A 26 -5.19 -18.07 -5.21
CA ARG A 26 -4.08 -18.23 -4.27
C ARG A 26 -3.58 -16.83 -3.90
N TYR A 27 -3.76 -16.49 -2.63
CA TYR A 27 -3.29 -15.24 -2.05
C TYR A 27 -2.22 -15.52 -1.00
N VAL A 28 -1.17 -14.70 -0.98
CA VAL A 28 -0.12 -14.71 0.05
C VAL A 28 -0.10 -13.35 0.74
N PHE A 29 0.51 -13.30 1.92
CA PHE A 29 0.63 -12.04 2.65
C PHE A 29 1.81 -11.23 2.08
N CYS A 30 1.49 -10.16 1.35
CA CYS A 30 2.45 -9.24 0.75
C CYS A 30 2.55 -7.95 1.58
N HIS A 31 3.75 -7.38 1.62
CA HIS A 31 4.06 -6.04 2.11
C HIS A 31 3.74 -4.97 1.07
N ASN A 32 4.05 -5.24 -0.21
CA ASN A 32 3.90 -4.34 -1.38
C ASN A 32 4.68 -3.02 -1.33
N ASP A 33 5.62 -2.89 -0.40
CA ASP A 33 6.54 -1.76 -0.30
C ASP A 33 7.86 -2.20 0.38
N LEU A 34 8.31 -3.42 0.07
CA LEU A 34 9.43 -4.05 0.77
C LEU A 34 10.77 -3.61 0.18
N GLY A 35 11.14 -2.36 0.38
CA GLY A 35 12.49 -1.85 0.14
C GLY A 35 13.42 -2.07 1.34
N GLN A 36 14.73 -1.94 1.13
CA GLN A 36 15.74 -2.06 2.21
C GLN A 36 15.47 -1.14 3.40
N HIS A 37 14.87 0.03 3.16
CA HIS A 37 14.54 1.02 4.18
C HIS A 37 13.44 0.56 5.16
N ASN A 38 12.66 -0.46 4.80
CA ASN A 38 11.60 -1.04 5.63
C ASN A 38 12.04 -2.32 6.36
N VAL A 39 13.33 -2.70 6.28
CA VAL A 39 13.91 -3.87 6.95
C VAL A 39 14.89 -3.40 8.03
N ILE A 40 14.55 -3.66 9.30
CA ILE A 40 15.43 -3.37 10.43
C ILE A 40 16.32 -4.58 10.67
N VAL A 41 17.64 -4.36 10.63
CA VAL A 41 18.65 -5.38 10.89
C VAL A 41 19.42 -5.07 12.17
N ASP A 42 19.84 -6.11 12.86
CA ASP A 42 20.79 -6.03 13.95
C ASP A 42 22.20 -5.71 13.41
N PRO A 43 22.87 -4.63 13.86
CA PRO A 43 24.15 -4.23 13.30
C PRO A 43 25.28 -5.22 13.63
N ASP A 44 25.18 -5.96 14.74
CA ASP A 44 26.22 -6.88 15.19
C ASP A 44 26.07 -8.27 14.57
N THR A 45 24.83 -8.73 14.37
CA THR A 45 24.53 -10.10 13.90
C THR A 45 24.05 -10.17 12.45
N LEU A 46 23.71 -9.03 11.84
CA LEU A 46 23.10 -8.91 10.51
C LEU A 46 21.78 -9.67 10.34
N LYS A 47 21.15 -10.08 11.44
CA LYS A 47 19.84 -10.74 11.43
C LYS A 47 18.73 -9.69 11.32
N VAL A 48 17.72 -9.98 10.50
CA VAL A 48 16.48 -9.18 10.44
C VAL A 48 15.80 -9.23 11.81
N LYS A 49 15.49 -8.05 12.37
CA LYS A 49 14.77 -7.88 13.64
C LYS A 49 13.31 -7.53 13.41
N ALA A 50 13.02 -6.77 12.37
CA ALA A 50 11.66 -6.38 12.03
C ALA A 50 11.54 -6.00 10.56
N VAL A 51 10.33 -6.17 10.04
CA VAL A 51 9.85 -5.53 8.82
C VAL A 51 8.78 -4.53 9.25
N ILE A 52 8.88 -3.28 8.80
CA ILE A 52 8.04 -2.17 9.22
C ILE A 52 7.31 -1.53 8.03
N ASP A 53 6.40 -0.58 8.31
CA ASP A 53 5.65 0.16 7.28
C ASP A 53 4.65 -0.69 6.46
N TRP A 54 3.81 -1.43 7.19
CA TRP A 54 2.79 -2.33 6.63
C TRP A 54 1.52 -1.64 6.11
N ALA A 55 1.54 -0.33 5.83
CA ALA A 55 0.34 0.40 5.44
C ALA A 55 -0.32 -0.17 4.16
N SER A 56 0.49 -0.73 3.26
CA SER A 56 0.07 -1.40 2.01
C SER A 56 -0.01 -2.93 2.13
N GLY A 57 0.22 -3.48 3.34
CA GLY A 57 0.26 -4.90 3.61
C GLY A 57 -1.12 -5.57 3.48
N GLY A 58 -1.16 -6.80 2.98
CA GLY A 58 -2.40 -7.56 2.87
C GLY A 58 -2.27 -8.88 2.12
N PHE A 59 -3.40 -9.51 1.80
CA PHE A 59 -3.45 -10.75 1.01
C PHE A 59 -3.62 -10.43 -0.48
N TRP A 60 -2.62 -10.78 -1.29
CA TRP A 60 -2.55 -10.47 -2.71
C TRP A 60 -2.07 -11.67 -3.53
N PRO A 61 -2.31 -11.69 -4.85
CA PRO A 61 -1.62 -12.64 -5.72
C PRO A 61 -0.11 -12.52 -5.52
N GLU A 62 0.60 -13.66 -5.48
CA GLU A 62 2.03 -13.72 -5.14
C GLU A 62 2.92 -12.77 -5.95
N TRP A 63 2.55 -12.51 -7.21
CA TRP A 63 3.28 -11.63 -8.12
C TRP A 63 3.13 -10.12 -7.81
N PHE A 64 2.32 -9.73 -6.83
CA PHE A 64 2.26 -8.34 -6.34
C PHE A 64 3.52 -7.95 -5.54
N GLU A 65 4.12 -8.91 -4.83
CA GLU A 65 5.35 -8.66 -4.08
C GLU A 65 6.55 -8.70 -5.03
N ARG A 66 7.41 -7.68 -4.93
CA ARG A 66 8.63 -7.58 -5.74
C ARG A 66 9.82 -7.53 -4.81
N SER A 67 10.94 -8.12 -5.25
CA SER A 67 12.20 -8.19 -4.48
C SER A 67 12.95 -6.87 -4.39
N PHE A 68 12.28 -5.76 -4.09
CA PHE A 68 12.91 -4.44 -4.01
C PHE A 68 13.96 -4.33 -2.89
N TRP A 69 13.95 -5.24 -1.91
CA TRP A 69 14.99 -5.37 -0.88
C TRP A 69 16.36 -5.81 -1.43
N GLU A 70 16.41 -6.36 -2.64
CA GLU A 70 17.66 -6.83 -3.25
C GLU A 70 18.55 -5.69 -3.78
N ARG A 71 18.00 -4.46 -3.90
CA ARG A 71 18.75 -3.29 -4.34
C ARG A 71 18.44 -2.04 -3.52
N ALA A 72 19.35 -1.09 -3.59
CA ALA A 72 19.13 0.24 -3.05
C ALA A 72 18.11 1.02 -3.91
N GLY A 73 17.43 1.98 -3.27
CA GLY A 73 16.50 2.89 -3.94
C GLY A 73 15.03 2.61 -3.62
N PRO A 74 14.12 3.19 -4.41
CA PRO A 74 12.68 3.12 -4.18
C PRO A 74 12.10 1.74 -4.53
N SER A 75 10.95 1.43 -3.90
CA SER A 75 10.13 0.24 -4.16
C SER A 75 9.28 0.36 -5.44
N VAL A 76 9.91 0.73 -6.56
CA VAL A 76 9.29 0.86 -7.89
C VAL A 76 10.22 0.27 -8.94
N ALA A 77 9.69 -0.19 -10.08
CA ALA A 77 10.51 -0.69 -11.18
C ALA A 77 11.47 0.41 -11.69
N LEU A 78 12.73 0.03 -11.91
CA LEU A 78 13.74 0.88 -12.55
C LEU A 78 13.96 0.47 -14.02
N ASP A 79 14.71 1.27 -14.77
CA ASP A 79 15.03 1.00 -16.18
C ASP A 79 15.61 -0.41 -16.37
N GLY A 80 14.97 -1.21 -17.23
CA GLY A 80 15.36 -2.59 -17.50
C GLY A 80 14.74 -3.63 -16.57
N GLU A 81 14.00 -3.22 -15.54
CA GLU A 81 13.17 -4.11 -14.73
C GLU A 81 11.78 -4.27 -15.33
N GLU A 82 11.11 -5.37 -15.00
CA GLU A 82 9.69 -5.54 -15.33
C GLU A 82 8.85 -4.53 -14.55
N ASP A 83 8.18 -3.63 -15.26
CA ASP A 83 7.18 -2.74 -14.70
C ASP A 83 5.80 -3.43 -14.71
N ASP A 84 5.35 -3.83 -13.52
CA ASP A 84 4.10 -4.54 -13.28
C ASP A 84 2.98 -3.60 -12.75
N VAL A 85 3.16 -2.28 -12.82
CA VAL A 85 2.18 -1.28 -12.34
C VAL A 85 0.81 -1.48 -12.98
N GLU A 86 0.74 -1.54 -14.32
CA GLU A 86 -0.53 -1.67 -15.04
C GLU A 86 -1.19 -3.03 -14.79
N ARG A 87 -0.40 -4.11 -14.73
CA ARG A 87 -0.93 -5.44 -14.38
C ARG A 87 -1.56 -5.46 -13.00
N CYS A 88 -0.89 -4.89 -12.01
CA CYS A 88 -1.44 -4.78 -10.66
C CYS A 88 -2.71 -3.93 -10.65
N ARG A 89 -2.72 -2.82 -11.39
CA ARG A 89 -3.85 -1.92 -11.50
C ARG A 89 -5.08 -2.58 -12.13
N GLU A 90 -4.90 -3.26 -13.27
CA GLU A 90 -5.96 -4.03 -13.94
C GLU A 90 -6.56 -5.08 -13.01
N TRP A 91 -5.70 -5.76 -12.23
CA TRP A 91 -6.16 -6.75 -11.27
C TRP A 91 -7.00 -6.11 -10.16
N VAL A 92 -6.54 -5.00 -9.57
CA VAL A 92 -7.30 -4.27 -8.53
C VAL A 92 -8.67 -3.84 -9.08
N LEU A 93 -8.71 -3.23 -10.27
CA LEU A 93 -9.96 -2.77 -10.88
C LEU A 93 -10.92 -3.91 -11.21
N SER A 94 -10.39 -5.09 -11.56
CA SER A 94 -11.21 -6.26 -11.90
C SER A 94 -11.72 -7.01 -10.66
N ASN A 95 -10.95 -6.98 -9.56
CA ASN A 95 -11.19 -7.83 -8.38
C ASN A 95 -11.63 -7.07 -7.14
N CYS A 96 -11.62 -5.74 -7.14
CA CYS A 96 -11.96 -4.94 -5.97
C CYS A 96 -12.94 -3.82 -6.33
N ASP A 97 -13.76 -3.44 -5.36
CA ASP A 97 -14.59 -2.24 -5.42
C ASP A 97 -13.89 -1.10 -4.67
N GLU A 98 -13.88 0.10 -5.28
CA GLU A 98 -13.53 1.32 -4.57
C GLU A 98 -14.63 1.68 -3.56
N VAL A 99 -14.25 1.90 -2.31
CA VAL A 99 -15.13 2.30 -1.23
C VAL A 99 -14.70 3.67 -0.74
N VAL A 100 -15.49 4.69 -1.11
CA VAL A 100 -15.27 6.06 -0.63
C VAL A 100 -15.70 6.20 0.83
N MET A 101 -14.75 6.52 1.69
CA MET A 101 -14.92 6.73 3.13
C MET A 101 -15.63 8.06 3.39
N LYS A 102 -16.89 8.01 3.83
CA LYS A 102 -17.77 9.19 3.99
C LYS A 102 -17.41 10.11 5.18
N HIS A 103 -16.52 9.70 6.09
CA HIS A 103 -16.51 10.20 7.47
C HIS A 103 -15.63 11.41 7.79
N LEU A 104 -14.83 11.96 6.87
CA LEU A 104 -14.02 13.15 7.18
C LEU A 104 -14.78 14.49 7.09
N ARG A 105 -16.05 14.50 6.66
CA ARG A 105 -16.90 15.71 6.78
C ARG A 105 -17.33 16.03 8.22
N VAL A 106 -17.28 15.06 9.13
CA VAL A 106 -17.73 15.23 10.53
C VAL A 106 -16.70 15.98 11.38
N TRP A 107 -15.41 15.82 11.07
CA TRP A 107 -14.32 16.53 11.76
C TRP A 107 -14.38 18.05 11.53
N LYS A 108 -14.71 18.51 10.31
CA LYS A 108 -14.90 19.96 10.06
C LYS A 108 -16.03 20.58 10.89
N LYS A 109 -17.07 19.82 11.26
CA LYS A 109 -18.15 20.31 12.13
C LYS A 109 -17.74 20.46 13.59
N HIS A 110 -16.83 19.63 14.09
CA HIS A 110 -16.43 19.64 15.51
C HIS A 110 -15.21 20.53 15.79
N VAL A 111 -14.31 20.72 14.81
CA VAL A 111 -13.16 21.62 14.96
C VAL A 111 -13.57 23.10 14.81
N GLY A 112 -14.64 23.39 14.06
CA GLY A 112 -15.17 24.75 13.87
C GLY A 112 -15.83 25.38 15.10
N GLN A 113 -15.98 24.65 16.21
CA GLN A 113 -16.55 25.19 17.47
C GLN A 113 -15.49 25.73 18.44
N TRP A 114 -14.20 25.54 18.17
CA TRP A 114 -13.10 25.94 19.07
C TRP A 114 -12.51 27.33 18.77
N HIS A 115 -13.11 28.14 17.88
CA HIS A 115 -12.61 29.48 17.52
C HIS A 115 -13.60 30.62 17.85
N GLN A 116 -14.55 30.41 18.76
CA GLN A 116 -15.49 31.45 19.19
C GLN A 116 -15.48 31.72 20.70
N SER A 117 -14.43 31.29 21.41
CA SER A 117 -14.27 31.57 22.85
C SER A 117 -12.83 31.97 23.16
N THR A 118 -12.44 33.17 22.72
CA THR A 118 -11.39 34.01 23.30
C THR A 118 -11.83 35.45 23.18
#